data_AF-A0AA39YIZ0-F1
#
_entry.id   AF-A0AA39YIZ0-F1
#
_cell.length_a   1.000
_cell.length_b   1.000
_cell.length_c   1.000
_cell.angle_alpha   90.00
_cell.angle_beta   90.00
_cell.angle_gamma   90.00
#
_symmetry.space_group_name_H-M   'P 1'
#
loop_
_entity.id
_entity.type
_entity.pdbx_description
1 polymer ?
#
loop_
_entity_poly.entity_id
_entity_poly.type
_entity_poly.pdbx_seq_one_letter_code
_entity_poly.pdbx_strand_id
1 'polypeptide(L)'
;MKFFAATAAIVGLASAATVSKATLRDNNGLQAVTLTIDGVQCSATSPAALGSRQIACPGSAYAWHVTGSVGDYELTLFKGILTDAPQAYAKLPTHCSAGGAGPNDMVCDQDSDITIDI
;
A
#
# COMPACT_ATOMS: atom_id res chain seq x y z
N MET A 1 24.65 43.93 19.83
CA MET A 1 24.89 42.62 19.20
C MET A 1 23.53 42.08 18.80
N LYS A 2 23.24 41.97 17.49
CA LYS A 2 21.96 41.47 16.99
C LYS A 2 22.09 39.95 16.84
N PHE A 3 21.44 39.22 17.74
CA PHE A 3 21.34 37.77 17.68
C PHE A 3 20.31 37.40 16.61
N PHE A 4 20.78 36.82 15.51
CA PHE A 4 19.91 36.14 14.55
C PHE A 4 19.58 34.78 15.16
N ALA A 5 18.39 34.64 15.74
CA ALA A 5 17.85 33.34 16.11
C ALA A 5 17.46 32.61 14.81
N ALA A 6 18.29 31.67 14.37
CA ALA A 6 17.91 30.72 13.35
C ALA A 6 16.83 29.80 13.93
N THR A 7 15.58 30.02 13.54
CA THR A 7 14.49 29.08 13.81
C THR A 7 14.76 27.84 12.97
N ALA A 8 15.37 26.82 13.59
CA ALA A 8 15.44 25.50 12.99
C ALA A 8 13.99 24.99 12.87
N ALA A 9 13.48 24.93 11.64
CA ALA A 9 12.25 24.22 11.35
C ALA A 9 12.51 22.73 11.61
N ILE A 10 12.05 22.24 12.75
CA ILE A 10 11.88 20.80 12.96
C ILE A 10 10.66 20.41 12.13
N VAL A 11 10.87 20.21 10.83
CA VAL A 11 9.91 19.55 9.97
C VAL A 11 9.91 18.09 10.44
N GLY A 12 8.95 17.76 11.30
CA GLY A 12 8.69 16.37 11.67
C GLY A 12 8.53 15.56 10.39
N LEU A 13 9.34 14.50 10.27
CA LEU A 13 9.46 13.64 9.09
C LEU A 13 8.23 12.74 8.89
N ALA A 14 7.02 13.30 8.94
CA ALA A 14 5.86 12.65 8.37
C ALA A 14 6.09 12.60 6.86
N SER A 15 6.50 11.44 6.36
CA SER A 15 6.44 11.15 4.94
C SER A 15 5.02 10.75 4.62
N ALA A 16 4.42 11.35 3.61
CA ALA A 16 3.15 10.89 3.08
C ALA A 16 3.43 10.11 1.79
N ALA A 17 2.81 8.94 1.64
CA ALA A 17 2.84 8.17 0.40
C ALA A 17 1.46 8.19 -0.26
N THR A 18 1.41 8.47 -1.56
CA THR A 18 0.18 8.39 -2.34
C THR A 18 0.06 7.02 -2.99
N VAL A 19 -1.08 6.37 -2.79
CA VAL A 19 -1.39 5.07 -3.38
C VAL A 19 -2.54 5.21 -4.36
N SER A 20 -2.30 4.76 -5.58
CA SER A 20 -3.23 4.86 -6.70
C SER A 20 -3.26 3.56 -7.51
N LYS A 21 -4.31 3.42 -8.34
CA LYS A 21 -4.46 2.33 -9.32
C LYS A 21 -4.27 0.93 -8.72
N ALA A 22 -4.78 0.70 -7.51
CA ALA A 22 -4.78 -0.63 -6.95
C ALA A 22 -5.81 -1.52 -7.65
N THR A 23 -5.36 -2.70 -8.09
CA THR A 23 -6.21 -3.77 -8.60
C THR A 23 -5.88 -5.04 -7.83
N LEU A 24 -6.90 -5.68 -7.27
CA LEU A 24 -6.79 -6.88 -6.46
C LEU A 24 -7.63 -7.99 -7.09
N ARG A 25 -7.11 -9.21 -7.05
CA ARG A 25 -7.87 -10.42 -7.35
C ARG A 25 -7.94 -11.29 -6.11
N ASP A 26 -9.15 -11.60 -5.69
CA ASP A 26 -9.46 -12.42 -4.53
C ASP A 26 -10.31 -13.59 -4.97
N ASN A 27 -9.88 -14.80 -4.65
CA ASN A 27 -10.63 -16.02 -4.94
C ASN A 27 -10.36 -17.02 -3.82
N ASN A 28 -11.10 -16.86 -2.73
CA ASN A 28 -10.84 -17.48 -1.43
C ASN A 28 -9.49 -17.06 -0.82
N GLY A 29 -9.18 -15.77 -0.92
CA GLY A 29 -7.91 -15.18 -0.53
C GLY A 29 -7.26 -14.43 -1.69
N LEU A 30 -6.42 -13.46 -1.33
CA LEU A 30 -5.70 -12.64 -2.31
C LEU A 30 -4.77 -13.52 -3.17
N GLN A 31 -4.97 -13.44 -4.49
CA GLN A 31 -4.18 -14.15 -5.49
C GLN A 31 -3.23 -13.22 -6.24
N ALA A 32 -3.68 -11.99 -6.48
CA ALA A 32 -2.87 -10.97 -7.12
C ALA A 32 -3.22 -9.59 -6.58
N VAL A 33 -2.21 -8.76 -6.39
CA VAL A 33 -2.35 -7.33 -6.10
C VAL A 33 -1.37 -6.57 -6.97
N THR A 34 -1.86 -5.52 -7.61
CA THR A 34 -1.05 -4.49 -8.26
C THR A 34 -1.47 -3.16 -7.68
N LEU A 35 -0.53 -2.26 -7.40
CA LEU A 35 -0.81 -0.90 -6.92
C LEU A 35 0.33 0.04 -7.32
N THR A 36 0.10 1.33 -7.25
CA THR A 36 1.13 2.35 -7.54
C THR A 36 1.40 3.18 -6.29
N ILE A 37 2.64 3.20 -5.81
CA ILE A 37 3.08 4.03 -4.67
C ILE A 37 3.95 5.16 -5.21
N ASP A 38 3.53 6.41 -5.04
CA ASP A 38 4.25 7.61 -5.51
C ASP A 38 4.71 7.52 -6.98
N GLY A 39 3.87 6.93 -7.83
CA GLY A 39 4.15 6.73 -9.26
C GLY A 39 4.93 5.45 -9.61
N VAL A 40 5.36 4.66 -8.62
CA VAL A 40 6.05 3.38 -8.83
C VAL A 40 5.07 2.22 -8.75
N GLN A 41 4.99 1.40 -9.80
CA GLN A 41 4.12 0.24 -9.84
C GLN A 41 4.73 -0.93 -9.05
N CYS A 42 3.96 -1.46 -8.11
CA CYS A 42 4.28 -2.58 -7.24
C CYS A 42 3.30 -3.72 -7.52
N SER A 43 3.75 -4.97 -7.47
CA SER A 43 2.85 -6.11 -7.64
C SER A 43 3.31 -7.37 -6.91
N ALA A 44 2.34 -8.21 -6.57
CA ALA A 44 2.55 -9.57 -6.11
C ALA A 44 1.45 -10.45 -6.71
N THR A 45 1.84 -11.51 -7.44
CA THR A 45 0.93 -12.30 -8.28
C THR A 45 0.79 -13.76 -7.83
N SER A 46 1.13 -14.03 -6.57
CA SER A 46 0.92 -15.36 -5.99
C SER A 46 0.49 -15.25 -4.53
N PRO A 47 -0.35 -16.17 -4.03
CA PRO A 47 -0.72 -16.22 -2.62
C PRO A 47 0.48 -16.31 -1.68
N ALA A 48 1.55 -17.01 -2.08
CA ALA A 48 2.78 -17.14 -1.31
C ALA A 48 3.50 -15.79 -1.15
N ALA A 49 3.59 -14.98 -2.21
CA ALA A 49 4.16 -13.64 -2.13
C ALA A 49 3.31 -12.72 -1.25
N LEU A 50 1.99 -12.79 -1.39
CA LEU A 50 1.02 -11.99 -0.64
C LEU A 50 0.96 -12.37 0.85
N GLY A 51 1.36 -13.58 1.22
CA GLY A 51 1.53 -14.00 2.61
C GLY A 51 2.76 -13.39 3.32
N SER A 52 3.63 -12.67 2.60
CA SER A 52 4.81 -12.03 3.19
C SER A 52 4.41 -10.77 3.96
N ARG A 53 4.93 -10.59 5.19
CA ARG A 53 4.68 -9.38 6.00
C ARG A 53 5.10 -8.09 5.28
N GLN A 54 6.19 -8.13 4.52
CA GLN A 54 6.73 -6.99 3.77
C GLN A 54 7.07 -7.46 2.36
N ILE A 55 6.40 -6.89 1.38
CA ILE A 55 6.64 -7.11 -0.04
C ILE A 55 7.45 -5.91 -0.54
N ALA A 56 8.65 -6.15 -1.05
CA ALA A 56 9.46 -5.08 -1.61
C ALA A 56 8.78 -4.49 -2.86
N CYS A 57 8.86 -3.18 -3.04
CA CYS A 57 8.52 -2.52 -4.29
C CYS A 57 9.77 -1.89 -4.90
N PRO A 58 10.45 -2.57 -5.84
CA PRO A 58 11.65 -2.05 -6.46
C PRO A 58 11.43 -0.66 -7.07
N GLY A 59 12.27 0.31 -6.71
CA GLY A 59 12.14 1.71 -7.15
C GLY A 59 11.31 2.59 -6.22
N SER A 60 10.59 2.02 -5.26
CA SER A 60 9.92 2.77 -4.19
C SER A 60 10.77 2.81 -2.92
N ALA A 61 10.57 3.84 -2.10
CA ALA A 61 11.12 3.91 -0.74
C ALA A 61 10.36 2.98 0.24
N TYR A 62 9.25 2.39 -0.22
CA TYR A 62 8.34 1.62 0.63
C TYR A 62 8.33 0.13 0.28
N ALA A 63 8.25 -0.70 1.32
CA ALA A 63 7.69 -2.03 1.21
C ALA A 63 6.20 -1.98 1.60
N TRP A 64 5.44 -2.99 1.21
CA TRP A 64 3.99 -2.98 1.37
C TRP A 64 3.42 -4.36 1.67
N HIS A 65 2.19 -4.42 2.16
CA HIS A 65 1.41 -5.63 2.31
C HIS A 65 -0.08 -5.27 2.29
N VAL A 66 -0.92 -6.17 1.76
CA VAL A 66 -2.37 -6.02 1.80
C VAL A 66 -3.01 -7.16 2.58
N THR A 67 -3.80 -6.82 3.59
CA THR A 67 -4.68 -7.74 4.32
C THR A 67 -6.14 -7.50 3.95
N GLY A 68 -6.99 -8.43 4.37
CA GLY A 68 -8.44 -8.31 4.24
C GLY A 68 -9.03 -9.27 3.22
N SER A 69 -10.28 -9.03 2.88
CA SER A 69 -11.07 -9.87 1.97
C SER A 69 -12.19 -9.05 1.33
N VAL A 70 -12.55 -9.42 0.11
CA VAL A 70 -13.64 -8.89 -0.74
C VAL A 70 -14.30 -7.59 -0.22
N GLY A 71 -13.81 -6.45 -0.72
CA GLY A 71 -14.39 -5.12 -0.46
C GLY A 71 -13.97 -4.47 0.86
N ASP A 72 -13.23 -5.19 1.71
CA ASP A 72 -12.59 -4.64 2.91
C ASP A 72 -11.10 -4.99 2.94
N TYR A 73 -10.30 -4.18 2.24
CA TYR A 73 -8.85 -4.33 2.16
C TYR A 73 -8.14 -3.21 2.90
N GLU A 74 -7.03 -3.57 3.55
CA GLU A 74 -6.14 -2.63 4.22
C GLU A 74 -4.74 -2.75 3.63
N LEU A 75 -4.17 -1.62 3.24
CA LEU A 75 -2.80 -1.52 2.79
C LEU A 75 -1.93 -1.03 3.95
N THR A 76 -0.90 -1.79 4.28
CA THR A 76 0.18 -1.35 5.17
C THR A 76 1.40 -0.99 4.34
N LEU A 77 1.97 0.18 4.59
CA LEU A 77 3.25 0.61 4.05
C LEU A 77 4.32 0.59 5.13
N PHE A 78 5.54 0.27 4.72
CA PHE A 78 6.72 0.23 5.57
C PHE A 78 7.79 1.12 4.95
N LYS A 79 8.38 2.02 5.74
CA LYS A 79 9.45 2.91 5.26
C LYS A 79 10.79 2.17 5.26
N GLY A 80 11.10 1.53 4.14
CA GLY A 80 12.25 0.63 3.98
C GLY A 80 11.89 -0.86 4.07
N ILE A 81 12.90 -1.72 3.98
CA ILE A 81 12.77 -3.20 3.90
C ILE A 81 13.20 -3.92 5.20
N LEU A 82 13.44 -3.17 6.28
CA LEU A 82 13.84 -3.72 7.57
C LEU A 82 12.60 -4.02 8.42
N THR A 83 12.69 -5.05 9.27
CA THR A 83 11.56 -5.53 10.08
C THR A 83 11.04 -4.51 11.08
N ASP A 84 11.91 -3.59 11.54
CA ASP A 84 11.61 -2.52 12.51
C ASP A 84 11.36 -1.15 11.86
N ALA A 85 11.15 -1.13 10.54
CA ALA A 85 10.80 0.09 9.83
C ALA A 85 9.49 0.68 10.36
N PRO A 86 9.37 2.02 10.44
CA PRO A 86 8.08 2.69 10.63
C PRO A 86 7.05 2.12 9.65
N GLN A 87 5.83 1.90 10.14
CA GLN A 87 4.72 1.37 9.35
C GLN A 87 3.47 2.20 9.60
N ALA A 88 2.65 2.36 8.56
CA ALA A 88 1.35 2.98 8.63
C ALA A 88 0.39 2.25 7.70
N TYR A 89 -0.91 2.38 7.95
CA TYR A 89 -1.92 1.64 7.21
C TYR A 89 -3.13 2.53 6.88
N ALA A 90 -3.84 2.15 5.83
CA ALA A 90 -5.12 2.76 5.47
C ALA A 90 -6.00 1.75 4.73
N LYS A 91 -7.31 1.96 4.80
CA LYS A 91 -8.25 1.20 3.97
C LYS A 91 -8.10 1.56 2.50
N LEU A 92 -8.12 0.55 1.64
CA LEU A 92 -8.20 0.72 0.20
C LEU A 92 -9.68 0.85 -0.21
N PRO A 93 -10.14 2.02 -0.67
CA PRO A 93 -11.48 2.16 -1.22
C PRO A 93 -11.53 1.40 -2.53
N THR A 94 -12.30 0.31 -2.58
CA THR A 94 -12.35 -0.57 -3.76
C THR A 94 -13.77 -0.93 -4.13
N HIS A 95 -13.99 -1.04 -5.44
CA HIS A 95 -15.20 -1.60 -6.00
C HIS A 95 -14.89 -2.97 -6.61
N CYS A 96 -15.57 -4.01 -6.12
CA CYS A 96 -15.36 -5.40 -6.55
C CYS A 96 -16.44 -5.88 -7.51
N SER A 97 -16.03 -6.57 -8.56
CA SER A 97 -16.89 -7.22 -9.54
C SER A 97 -16.47 -8.68 -9.76
N ALA A 98 -17.35 -9.50 -10.34
CA ALA A 98 -17.05 -10.90 -10.59
C ALA A 98 -15.91 -11.07 -11.62
N GLY A 99 -14.88 -11.83 -11.27
CA GLY A 99 -13.70 -12.10 -12.11
C GLY A 99 -13.88 -13.24 -13.12
N GLY A 100 -14.92 -14.05 -12.96
CA GLY A 100 -15.32 -15.07 -13.94
C GLY A 100 -14.65 -16.45 -13.80
N ALA A 101 -13.67 -16.63 -12.90
CA ALA A 101 -13.02 -17.93 -12.64
C ALA A 101 -13.62 -18.69 -11.45
N GLY A 102 -14.93 -18.54 -11.21
CA GLY A 102 -15.66 -19.22 -10.15
C GLY A 102 -16.58 -18.29 -9.37
N PRO A 103 -17.40 -18.84 -8.45
CA PRO A 103 -18.38 -18.06 -7.69
C PRO A 103 -17.75 -17.10 -6.68
N ASN A 104 -16.49 -17.34 -6.29
CA ASN A 104 -15.78 -16.54 -5.29
C ASN A 104 -14.68 -15.65 -5.91
N ASP A 105 -14.54 -15.68 -7.24
CA ASP A 105 -13.51 -14.92 -7.94
C ASP A 105 -13.98 -13.47 -8.10
N MET A 106 -13.31 -12.56 -7.41
CA MET A 106 -13.59 -11.14 -7.39
C MET A 106 -12.37 -10.37 -7.90
N VAL A 107 -12.62 -9.38 -8.75
CA VAL A 107 -11.64 -8.38 -9.19
C VAL A 107 -12.08 -7.04 -8.64
N CYS A 108 -11.21 -6.41 -7.86
CA CYS A 108 -11.47 -5.18 -7.14
C CYS A 108 -10.54 -4.09 -7.63
N ASP A 109 -11.09 -2.96 -8.04
CA ASP A 109 -10.34 -1.79 -8.48
C ASP A 109 -10.51 -0.64 -7.50
N GLN A 110 -9.46 0.14 -7.31
CA GLN A 110 -9.45 1.28 -6.41
C GLN A 110 -10.34 2.40 -6.94
N ASP A 111 -11.26 2.89 -6.10
CA ASP A 111 -12.22 3.95 -6.45
C ASP A 111 -11.60 5.35 -6.43
N SER A 112 -10.65 5.57 -5.52
CA SER A 112 -9.98 6.86 -5.35
C SER A 112 -8.60 6.69 -4.74
N ASP A 113 -7.67 7.57 -5.10
CA ASP A 113 -6.35 7.63 -4.50
C ASP A 113 -6.43 7.85 -2.98
N ILE A 114 -5.48 7.28 -2.25
CA ILE A 114 -5.34 7.48 -0.81
C ILE A 114 -3.95 8.00 -0.47
N THR A 115 -3.86 8.70 0.65
CA THR A 115 -2.60 9.14 1.24
C THR A 115 -2.41 8.45 2.57
N ILE A 116 -1.21 7.91 2.80
CA ILE A 116 -0.83 7.25 4.05
C ILE A 116 0.32 8.04 4.67
N ASP A 117 0.08 8.62 5.84
CA ASP A 117 1.09 9.34 6.62
C ASP A 117 1.92 8.37 7.47
N ILE A 118 3.24 8.39 7.28
CA ILE A 118 4.21 7.45 7.89
C ILE A 118 5.49 8.14 8.37
#